data_AF-A0A954IXA6-F1
#
_entry.id   AF-A0A954IXA6-F1
#
_cell.length_a   1.000
_cell.length_b   1.000
_cell.length_c   1.000
_cell.angle_alpha   90.00
_cell.angle_beta   90.00
_cell.angle_gamma   90.00
#
_symmetry.space_group_name_H-M   'P 1'
#
loop_
_entity.id
_entity.type
_entity.pdbx_description
1 polymer ?
#
loop_
_entity_poly.entity_id
_entity_poly.type
_entity_poly.pdbx_seq_one_letter_code
_entity_poly.pdbx_strand_id
1 'polypeptide(L)'
;HPSEALTGFGLMALQTKPRGKRTAAQQQTIEQGLRWLTARQDDTGNFSDDEVNYTTCVVIGALSRSDDPNAAPVLQKAQRAILGFQNVEAAGYQRRDRDYGSVGYGGSQRGDLSNTHFALETLRATGLPEDHEAMKKAIVFLQRTQNLKSVNDLNTKIADPSRPDAVVEATSGDDGGAAYYPGNSAAGYIVRPDGKVVPRSYGSMTYALLKAYTLAGV
;
A
#
# COMPACT_ATOMS: atom_id res chain seq x y z
N HIS A 1 12.05 -19.45 13.12
CA HIS A 1 10.59 -19.67 13.05
C HIS A 1 10.09 -19.30 11.65
N PRO A 2 9.02 -19.92 11.11
CA PRO A 2 8.45 -19.50 9.82
C PRO A 2 7.99 -18.04 9.87
N SER A 3 8.19 -17.30 8.78
CA SER A 3 7.79 -15.90 8.65
C SER A 3 6.34 -15.78 8.21
N GLU A 4 5.57 -14.93 8.86
CA GLU A 4 4.16 -14.65 8.57
C GLU A 4 3.97 -14.14 7.15
N ALA A 5 4.83 -13.22 6.71
CA ALA A 5 4.80 -12.68 5.35
C ALA A 5 5.05 -13.77 4.30
N LEU A 6 6.10 -14.59 4.46
CA LEU A 6 6.41 -15.68 3.52
C LEU A 6 5.32 -16.75 3.49
N THR A 7 4.78 -17.11 4.66
CA THR A 7 3.65 -18.05 4.75
C THR A 7 2.40 -17.46 4.09
N GLY A 8 2.09 -16.18 4.31
CA GLY A 8 0.99 -15.48 3.67
C GLY A 8 1.09 -15.48 2.14
N PHE A 9 2.27 -15.15 1.60
CA PHE A 9 2.51 -15.23 0.15
C PHE A 9 2.33 -16.64 -0.41
N GLY A 10 2.90 -17.65 0.26
CA GLY A 10 2.75 -19.05 -0.14
C GLY A 10 1.29 -19.49 -0.17
N LEU A 11 0.51 -19.10 0.84
CA LEU A 11 -0.92 -19.42 0.91
C LEU A 11 -1.74 -18.65 -0.11
N MET A 12 -1.45 -17.38 -0.39
CA MET A 12 -2.08 -16.65 -1.50
C MET A 12 -1.84 -17.37 -2.83
N ALA A 13 -0.60 -17.79 -3.09
CA ALA A 13 -0.24 -18.49 -4.32
C ALA A 13 -0.96 -19.84 -4.44
N LEU A 14 -0.96 -20.65 -3.38
CA LEU A 14 -1.68 -21.94 -3.35
C LEU A 14 -3.19 -21.76 -3.57
N GLN A 15 -3.75 -20.66 -3.07
CA GLN A 15 -5.17 -20.35 -3.23
C GLN A 15 -5.56 -19.91 -4.65
N THR A 16 -4.61 -19.58 -5.53
CA THR A 16 -4.90 -19.30 -6.96
C THR A 16 -5.43 -20.52 -7.71
N LYS A 17 -5.07 -21.74 -7.26
CA LYS A 17 -5.69 -22.96 -7.74
C LYS A 17 -7.14 -23.02 -7.25
N PRO A 18 -8.16 -23.10 -8.12
CA PRO A 18 -9.55 -23.15 -7.69
C PRO A 18 -9.81 -24.28 -6.69
N ARG A 19 -10.59 -24.02 -5.64
CA ARG A 19 -10.83 -24.99 -4.54
C ARG A 19 -11.26 -26.36 -5.04
N GLY A 20 -12.23 -26.42 -5.96
CA GLY A 20 -12.72 -27.67 -6.56
C GLY A 20 -11.69 -28.45 -7.38
N LYS A 21 -10.51 -27.89 -7.67
CA LYS A 21 -9.41 -28.57 -8.36
C LYS A 21 -8.29 -29.03 -7.41
N ARG A 22 -8.35 -28.69 -6.11
CA ARG A 22 -7.33 -29.03 -5.12
C ARG A 22 -7.50 -30.47 -4.66
N THR A 23 -6.39 -31.19 -4.43
CA THR A 23 -6.45 -32.48 -3.73
C THR A 23 -6.78 -32.26 -2.25
N ALA A 24 -7.23 -33.30 -1.56
CA ALA A 24 -7.48 -33.23 -0.11
C ALA A 24 -6.22 -32.78 0.66
N ALA A 25 -5.05 -33.32 0.32
CA ALA A 25 -3.79 -32.94 0.94
C ALA A 25 -3.44 -31.46 0.70
N GLN A 26 -3.64 -30.94 -0.52
CA GLN A 26 -3.42 -29.52 -0.83
C GLN A 26 -4.34 -28.62 -0.01
N GLN A 27 -5.63 -28.97 0.08
CA GLN A 27 -6.59 -28.21 0.86
C GLN A 27 -6.27 -28.25 2.35
N GLN A 28 -5.88 -29.40 2.88
CA GLN A 28 -5.46 -29.56 4.27
C GLN A 28 -4.23 -28.69 4.60
N THR A 29 -3.22 -28.65 3.72
CA THR A 29 -2.04 -27.80 3.90
C THR A 29 -2.41 -26.31 3.94
N ILE A 30 -3.29 -25.87 3.04
CA ILE A 30 -3.77 -24.48 3.02
C ILE A 30 -4.48 -24.14 4.33
N GLU A 31 -5.41 -24.98 4.77
CA GLU A 31 -6.17 -24.75 6.00
C GLU A 31 -5.28 -24.75 7.25
N GLN A 32 -4.26 -25.61 7.31
CA GLN A 32 -3.28 -25.59 8.40
C GLN A 32 -2.51 -24.28 8.43
N GLY A 33 -2.04 -23.79 7.27
CA GLY A 33 -1.33 -22.52 7.19
C GLY A 33 -2.21 -21.31 7.55
N LEU A 34 -3.46 -21.29 7.10
CA LEU A 34 -4.41 -20.21 7.43
C LEU A 34 -4.75 -20.19 8.92
N ARG A 35 -4.94 -21.36 9.55
CA ARG A 35 -5.11 -21.45 11.01
C ARG A 35 -3.88 -20.99 11.77
N TRP A 36 -2.69 -21.35 11.30
CA TRP A 36 -1.45 -20.88 11.89
C TRP A 36 -1.34 -19.35 11.81
N LEU A 37 -1.58 -18.74 10.65
CA LEU A 37 -1.60 -17.28 10.50
C LEU A 37 -2.63 -16.61 11.40
N THR A 38 -3.84 -17.16 11.49
CA THR A 38 -4.91 -16.63 12.35
C THR A 38 -4.47 -16.53 13.81
N ALA A 39 -3.75 -17.54 14.32
CA ALA A 39 -3.23 -17.55 15.69
C ALA A 39 -2.07 -16.59 15.93
N ARG A 40 -1.54 -15.93 14.88
CA ARG A 40 -0.42 -14.99 14.96
C ARG A 40 -0.85 -13.54 15.08
N GLN A 41 -2.13 -13.21 14.90
CA GLN A 41 -2.60 -11.83 15.04
C GLN A 41 -2.42 -11.35 16.48
N ASP A 42 -1.75 -10.22 16.66
CA ASP A 42 -1.55 -9.59 17.97
C ASP A 42 -2.78 -8.81 18.45
N ASP A 43 -2.65 -8.18 19.62
CA ASP A 43 -3.73 -7.40 20.24
C ASP A 43 -4.10 -6.12 19.47
N THR A 44 -3.17 -5.60 18.66
CA THR A 44 -3.37 -4.41 17.82
C THR A 44 -4.00 -4.74 16.47
N GLY A 45 -4.03 -6.02 16.08
CA GLY A 45 -4.57 -6.50 14.81
C GLY A 45 -3.51 -6.75 13.73
N ASN A 46 -2.22 -6.63 14.07
CA ASN A 46 -1.10 -6.83 13.17
C ASN A 46 -0.51 -8.24 13.31
N PHE A 47 0.41 -8.59 12.42
CA PHE A 47 1.02 -9.93 12.33
C PHE A 47 2.55 -9.94 12.47
N SER A 48 3.17 -8.78 12.65
CA SER A 48 4.62 -8.63 12.79
C SER A 48 4.95 -7.29 13.43
N ASP A 49 6.05 -7.25 14.19
CA ASP A 49 6.64 -6.01 14.71
C ASP A 49 7.52 -5.32 13.65
N ASP A 50 8.01 -6.07 12.67
CA ASP A 50 8.78 -5.58 11.53
C ASP A 50 7.89 -5.45 10.28
N GLU A 51 8.06 -4.38 9.50
CA GLU A 51 7.33 -4.17 8.24
C GLU A 51 5.80 -4.34 8.43
N VAL A 52 5.28 -3.76 9.52
CA VAL A 52 3.98 -4.06 10.10
C VAL A 52 2.84 -4.00 9.09
N ASN A 53 2.80 -2.91 8.29
CA ASN A 53 1.79 -2.70 7.27
C ASN A 53 1.86 -3.79 6.19
N TYR A 54 3.05 -4.02 5.63
CA TYR A 54 3.25 -4.98 4.55
C TYR A 54 2.89 -6.40 4.98
N THR A 55 3.42 -6.85 6.12
CA THR A 55 3.16 -8.19 6.63
C THR A 55 1.67 -8.40 6.91
N THR A 56 1.02 -7.41 7.52
CA THR A 56 -0.43 -7.47 7.78
C THR A 56 -1.23 -7.55 6.49
N CYS A 57 -0.90 -6.72 5.49
CA CYS A 57 -1.60 -6.75 4.20
C CYS A 57 -1.48 -8.10 3.49
N VAL A 58 -0.27 -8.69 3.48
CA VAL A 58 -0.03 -10.00 2.84
C VAL A 58 -0.80 -11.12 3.54
N VAL A 59 -0.78 -11.14 4.87
CA VAL A 59 -1.51 -12.15 5.66
C VAL A 59 -3.02 -12.01 5.44
N ILE A 60 -3.56 -10.79 5.42
CA ILE A 60 -4.98 -10.57 5.14
C ILE A 60 -5.35 -10.91 3.70
N GLY A 61 -4.45 -10.70 2.74
CA GLY A 61 -4.62 -11.20 1.37
C GLY A 61 -4.78 -12.72 1.30
N ALA A 62 -4.14 -13.47 2.21
CA ALA A 62 -4.32 -14.90 2.34
C ALA A 62 -5.63 -15.27 3.06
N LEU A 63 -5.92 -14.62 4.19
CA LEU A 63 -7.08 -14.93 5.04
C LEU A 63 -8.42 -14.52 4.43
N SER A 64 -8.47 -13.42 3.68
CA SER A 64 -9.70 -12.93 3.00
C SER A 64 -10.21 -13.87 1.90
N ARG A 65 -9.36 -14.81 1.45
CA ARG A 65 -9.72 -15.86 0.47
C ARG A 65 -10.16 -17.17 1.13
N SER A 66 -10.15 -17.22 2.46
CA SER A 66 -10.56 -18.37 3.26
C SER A 66 -12.09 -18.43 3.38
N ASP A 67 -12.64 -19.64 3.36
CA ASP A 67 -14.04 -19.90 3.73
C ASP A 67 -14.19 -20.18 5.24
N ASP A 68 -13.17 -19.86 6.06
CA ASP A 68 -13.23 -20.04 7.51
C ASP A 68 -14.23 -19.03 8.12
N PRO A 69 -15.32 -19.49 8.74
CA PRO A 69 -16.30 -18.59 9.36
C PRO A 69 -15.71 -17.75 10.49
N ASN A 70 -14.55 -18.15 11.05
CA ASN A 70 -13.84 -17.42 12.10
C ASN A 70 -12.87 -16.37 11.56
N ALA A 71 -12.74 -16.20 10.23
CA ALA A 71 -11.87 -15.18 9.66
C ALA A 71 -12.41 -13.76 9.90
N ALA A 72 -13.73 -13.59 10.00
CA ALA A 72 -14.35 -12.26 10.03
C ALA A 72 -13.82 -11.35 11.17
N PRO A 73 -13.70 -11.80 12.45
CA PRO A 73 -13.11 -10.97 13.51
C PRO A 73 -11.65 -10.56 13.23
N VAL A 74 -10.86 -11.46 12.66
CA VAL A 74 -9.44 -11.25 12.33
C VAL A 74 -9.31 -10.19 11.23
N LEU A 75 -10.12 -10.32 10.17
CA LEU A 75 -10.20 -9.36 9.06
C LEU A 75 -10.61 -7.97 9.57
N GLN A 76 -11.64 -7.89 10.42
CA GLN A 76 -12.13 -6.63 10.97
C GLN A 76 -11.12 -5.96 11.90
N LYS A 77 -10.36 -6.74 12.67
CA LYS A 77 -9.29 -6.22 13.53
C LYS A 77 -8.15 -5.63 12.70
N ALA A 78 -7.71 -6.33 11.66
CA ALA A 78 -6.68 -5.82 10.75
C ALA A 78 -7.15 -4.60 9.95
N GLN A 79 -8.42 -4.55 9.51
CA GLN A 79 -8.98 -3.36 8.85
C GLN A 79 -8.82 -2.10 9.72
N ARG A 80 -9.14 -2.20 11.01
CA ARG A 80 -8.96 -1.10 11.96
C ARG A 80 -7.49 -0.70 12.12
N ALA A 81 -6.57 -1.67 12.18
CA ALA A 81 -5.14 -1.40 12.26
C ALA A 81 -4.64 -0.63 11.03
N ILE A 82 -4.99 -1.09 9.82
CA ILE A 82 -4.61 -0.44 8.55
C ILE A 82 -5.19 0.98 8.44
N LEU A 83 -6.44 1.20 8.86
CA LEU A 83 -7.02 2.55 8.92
C LEU A 83 -6.24 3.46 9.90
N GLY A 84 -5.76 2.90 11.01
CA GLY A 84 -4.93 3.60 11.99
C GLY A 84 -3.56 4.01 11.47
N PHE A 85 -3.05 3.37 10.41
CA PHE A 85 -1.77 3.72 9.78
C PHE A 85 -1.86 4.83 8.74
N GLN A 86 -3.07 5.30 8.42
CA GLN A 86 -3.24 6.32 7.38
C GLN A 86 -2.77 7.69 7.86
N ASN A 87 -1.99 8.37 7.03
CA ASN A 87 -1.50 9.73 7.26
C ASN A 87 -2.61 10.76 7.04
N VAL A 88 -3.47 10.93 8.04
CA VAL A 88 -4.65 11.80 8.02
C VAL A 88 -4.71 12.67 9.29
N GLU A 89 -5.80 13.42 9.47
CA GLU A 89 -5.95 14.38 10.58
C GLU A 89 -5.79 13.74 11.95
N ALA A 90 -6.26 12.50 12.12
CA ALA A 90 -6.10 11.75 13.37
C ALA A 90 -4.62 11.46 13.73
N ALA A 91 -3.74 11.47 12.73
CA ALA A 91 -2.29 11.33 12.88
C ALA A 91 -1.54 12.68 12.82
N GLY A 92 -2.27 13.81 12.84
CA GLY A 92 -1.70 15.16 12.80
C GLY A 92 -1.41 15.72 11.40
N TYR A 93 -1.83 15.02 10.34
CA TYR A 93 -1.67 15.50 8.97
C TYR A 93 -2.78 16.45 8.54
N GLN A 94 -2.44 17.34 7.62
CA GLN A 94 -3.33 18.22 6.92
C GLN A 94 -3.34 17.88 5.44
N ARG A 95 -4.44 18.17 4.74
CA ARG A 95 -4.57 17.88 3.30
C ARG A 95 -3.42 18.44 2.45
N ARG A 96 -2.81 19.55 2.85
CA ARG A 96 -1.67 20.18 2.16
C ARG A 96 -0.34 19.44 2.33
N ASP A 97 -0.25 18.55 3.31
CA ASP A 97 1.00 17.85 3.60
C ASP A 97 1.29 16.84 2.51
N ARG A 98 2.56 16.74 2.12
CA ARG A 98 3.03 15.87 1.03
C ARG A 98 2.45 14.46 1.11
N ASP A 99 2.48 13.87 2.30
CA ASP A 99 2.16 12.47 2.52
C ASP A 99 0.68 12.24 2.92
N TYR A 100 -0.17 13.28 2.89
CA TYR A 100 -1.58 13.16 3.28
C TYR A 100 -2.32 12.09 2.46
N GLY A 101 -2.98 11.17 3.16
CA GLY A 101 -3.77 10.07 2.60
C GLY A 101 -3.00 8.77 2.38
N SER A 102 -1.67 8.81 2.46
CA SER A 102 -0.82 7.62 2.32
C SER A 102 -0.93 6.67 3.51
N VAL A 103 -0.40 5.46 3.33
CA VAL A 103 -0.16 4.49 4.43
C VAL A 103 1.33 4.17 4.45
N GLY A 104 1.95 4.30 5.64
CA GLY A 104 3.37 4.06 5.87
C GLY A 104 3.69 2.71 6.50
N TYR A 105 4.90 2.60 7.05
CA TYR A 105 5.51 1.35 7.53
C TYR A 105 5.12 0.92 8.97
N GLY A 106 3.96 1.36 9.48
CA GLY A 106 3.60 1.16 10.89
C GLY A 106 4.48 2.01 11.82
N GLY A 107 3.93 3.08 12.37
CA GLY A 107 4.68 4.02 13.23
C GLY A 107 5.63 4.99 12.50
N SER A 108 6.06 4.70 11.27
CA SER A 108 6.76 5.68 10.41
C SER A 108 5.78 6.64 9.75
N GLN A 109 6.04 7.94 9.91
CA GLN A 109 5.22 9.02 9.35
C GLN A 109 5.25 9.07 7.81
N ARG A 110 6.34 8.66 7.14
CA ARG A 110 6.40 8.78 5.68
C ARG A 110 5.69 7.61 4.98
N GLY A 111 4.69 7.90 4.16
CA GLY A 111 4.06 6.91 3.28
C GLY A 111 4.69 6.82 1.88
N ASP A 112 4.47 5.70 1.22
CA ASP A 112 4.87 5.43 -0.16
C ASP A 112 3.77 4.67 -0.91
N LEU A 113 3.87 4.64 -2.24
CA LEU A 113 2.85 4.02 -3.07
C LEU A 113 2.85 2.48 -2.99
N SER A 114 4.00 1.85 -2.74
CA SER A 114 4.10 0.40 -2.56
C SER A 114 3.29 -0.06 -1.34
N ASN A 115 3.43 0.62 -0.21
CA ASN A 115 2.65 0.32 0.99
C ASN A 115 1.19 0.73 0.87
N THR A 116 0.93 1.90 0.27
CA THR A 116 -0.43 2.42 0.15
C THR A 116 -1.29 1.49 -0.71
N HIS A 117 -0.80 0.97 -1.84
CA HIS A 117 -1.64 0.10 -2.68
C HIS A 117 -1.98 -1.25 -2.01
N PHE A 118 -1.10 -1.81 -1.18
CA PHE A 118 -1.38 -3.02 -0.39
C PHE A 118 -2.39 -2.73 0.72
N ALA A 119 -2.28 -1.58 1.38
CA ALA A 119 -3.23 -1.14 2.39
C ALA A 119 -4.64 -0.98 1.79
N LEU A 120 -4.78 -0.31 0.64
CA LEU A 120 -6.10 -0.15 -0.01
C LEU A 120 -6.70 -1.49 -0.44
N GLU A 121 -5.88 -2.42 -0.93
CA GLU A 121 -6.34 -3.77 -1.26
C GLU A 121 -6.85 -4.49 -0.02
N THR A 122 -6.13 -4.39 1.09
CA THR A 122 -6.51 -4.97 2.38
C THR A 122 -7.82 -4.38 2.91
N LEU A 123 -8.00 -3.06 2.80
CA LEU A 123 -9.23 -2.38 3.19
C LEU A 123 -10.42 -2.88 2.35
N ARG A 124 -10.28 -3.00 1.02
CA ARG A 124 -11.34 -3.56 0.16
C ARG A 124 -11.60 -5.03 0.45
N ALA A 125 -10.55 -5.84 0.62
CA ALA A 125 -10.65 -7.27 0.91
C ALA A 125 -11.32 -7.57 2.27
N THR A 126 -11.30 -6.61 3.19
CA THR A 126 -11.96 -6.69 4.50
C THR A 126 -13.37 -6.06 4.50
N GLY A 127 -13.85 -5.62 3.33
CA GLY A 127 -15.21 -5.14 3.12
C GLY A 127 -15.41 -3.63 3.25
N LEU A 128 -14.34 -2.83 3.37
CA LEU A 128 -14.47 -1.37 3.36
C LEU A 128 -14.97 -0.90 1.99
N PRO A 129 -16.03 -0.08 1.87
CA PRO A 129 -16.53 0.42 0.59
C PRO A 129 -15.50 1.27 -0.18
N GLU A 130 -15.62 1.33 -1.51
CA GLU A 130 -14.74 2.15 -2.36
C GLU A 130 -15.00 3.65 -2.21
N ASP A 131 -16.23 4.03 -1.85
CA ASP A 131 -16.65 5.41 -1.61
C ASP A 131 -16.39 5.88 -0.17
N HIS A 132 -15.75 5.05 0.66
CA HIS A 132 -15.38 5.38 2.03
C HIS A 132 -14.38 6.56 2.08
N GLU A 133 -14.48 7.41 3.10
CA GLU A 133 -13.63 8.61 3.25
C GLU A 133 -12.13 8.30 3.24
N ALA A 134 -11.71 7.17 3.80
CA ALA A 134 -10.32 6.71 3.73
C ALA A 134 -9.79 6.56 2.30
N MET A 135 -10.63 6.08 1.36
CA MET A 135 -10.28 5.95 -0.06
C MET A 135 -10.16 7.31 -0.72
N LYS A 136 -11.09 8.23 -0.44
CA LYS A 136 -11.05 9.62 -0.93
C LYS A 136 -9.79 10.37 -0.47
N LYS A 137 -9.36 10.13 0.78
CA LYS A 137 -8.11 10.68 1.31
C LYS A 137 -6.91 10.07 0.61
N ALA A 138 -6.90 8.76 0.38
CA ALA A 138 -5.84 8.08 -0.35
C ALA A 138 -5.66 8.62 -1.78
N ILE A 139 -6.76 8.95 -2.48
CA ILE A 139 -6.71 9.56 -3.83
C ILE A 139 -5.83 10.81 -3.86
N VAL A 140 -5.83 11.63 -2.81
CA VAL A 140 -4.95 12.82 -2.74
C VAL A 140 -3.48 12.41 -2.83
N PHE A 141 -3.07 11.38 -2.10
CA PHE A 141 -1.71 10.85 -2.19
C PHE A 141 -1.42 10.22 -3.55
N LEU A 142 -2.35 9.42 -4.09
CA LEU A 142 -2.21 8.79 -5.40
C LEU A 142 -1.95 9.83 -6.49
N GLN A 143 -2.73 10.90 -6.52
CA GLN A 143 -2.56 12.02 -7.45
C GLN A 143 -1.19 12.69 -7.29
N ARG A 144 -0.68 12.84 -6.06
CA ARG A 144 0.64 13.42 -5.79
C ARG A 144 1.81 12.53 -6.18
N THR A 145 1.60 11.22 -6.26
CA THR A 145 2.59 10.27 -6.80
C THR A 145 2.52 10.15 -8.33
N GLN A 146 1.41 10.57 -8.94
CA GLN A 146 1.19 10.50 -10.38
C GLN A 146 1.86 11.66 -11.13
N ASN A 147 2.54 11.35 -12.22
CA ASN A 147 3.03 12.31 -13.20
C ASN A 147 1.89 12.74 -14.14
N LEU A 148 0.97 13.53 -13.60
CA LEU A 148 -0.11 14.14 -14.36
C LEU A 148 -0.45 15.51 -13.76
N LYS A 149 -0.06 16.60 -14.45
CA LYS A 149 -0.22 17.97 -13.92
C LYS A 149 -1.67 18.39 -13.69
N SER A 150 -2.64 17.78 -14.37
CA SER A 150 -4.05 18.12 -14.17
C SER A 150 -4.61 17.67 -12.83
N VAL A 151 -3.94 16.76 -12.11
CA VAL A 151 -4.38 16.26 -10.80
C VAL A 151 -3.32 16.39 -9.71
N ASN A 152 -2.03 16.40 -10.06
CA ASN A 152 -0.95 16.54 -9.10
C ASN A 152 -0.75 18.01 -8.71
N ASP A 153 -1.14 18.35 -7.48
CA ASP A 153 -1.08 19.70 -6.92
C ASP A 153 0.25 20.02 -6.23
N LEU A 154 1.19 19.08 -6.18
CA LEU A 154 2.38 19.17 -5.34
C LEU A 154 3.63 19.58 -6.12
N ASN A 155 4.25 20.67 -5.68
CA ASN A 155 5.67 20.96 -5.89
C ASN A 155 6.40 20.76 -4.57
N THR A 156 7.48 19.98 -4.56
CA THR A 156 8.21 19.66 -3.33
C THR A 156 9.70 19.85 -3.50
N LYS A 157 10.38 20.17 -2.39
CA LYS A 157 11.84 20.22 -2.34
C LYS A 157 12.39 18.84 -1.99
N ILE A 158 13.38 18.37 -2.73
CA ILE A 158 14.09 17.12 -2.48
C ILE A 158 15.60 17.35 -2.50
N ALA A 159 16.38 16.46 -1.88
CA ALA A 159 17.82 16.43 -2.09
C ALA A 159 18.13 16.22 -3.58
N ASP A 160 19.08 16.99 -4.12
CA ASP A 160 19.50 16.88 -5.51
C ASP A 160 20.14 15.49 -5.72
N PRO A 161 19.61 14.66 -6.65
CA PRO A 161 20.13 13.32 -6.91
C PRO A 161 21.60 13.30 -7.36
N SER A 162 22.08 14.42 -7.92
CA SER A 162 23.45 14.58 -8.41
C SER A 162 24.37 15.31 -7.42
N ARG A 163 23.80 16.02 -6.43
CA ARG A 163 24.51 16.86 -5.47
C ARG A 163 23.86 16.76 -4.08
N PRO A 164 24.24 15.78 -3.25
CA PRO A 164 23.54 15.50 -1.99
C PRO A 164 23.37 16.72 -1.04
N ASP A 165 24.27 17.70 -1.12
CA ASP A 165 24.24 18.93 -0.31
C ASP A 165 23.33 20.03 -0.87
N ALA A 166 22.74 19.82 -2.05
CA ALA A 166 21.85 20.75 -2.72
C ALA A 166 20.40 20.27 -2.65
N VAL A 167 19.47 21.23 -2.77
CA VAL A 167 18.03 20.98 -2.82
C VAL A 167 17.48 21.44 -4.15
N VAL A 168 16.67 20.62 -4.80
CA VAL A 168 15.97 20.95 -6.04
C VAL A 168 14.46 20.90 -5.85
N GLU A 169 13.75 21.66 -6.69
CA GLU A 169 12.30 21.57 -6.77
C GLU A 169 11.91 20.42 -7.70
N ALA A 170 11.18 19.44 -7.16
CA ALA A 170 10.54 18.38 -7.89
C ALA A 170 9.09 18.76 -8.22
N THR A 171 8.71 18.56 -9.47
CA THR A 171 7.38 18.85 -10.01
C THR A 171 6.88 17.66 -10.83
N SER A 172 5.56 17.53 -11.00
CA SER A 172 5.01 16.45 -11.79
C SER A 172 5.35 16.55 -13.29
N GLY A 173 5.51 15.38 -13.91
CA GLY A 173 5.45 15.20 -15.36
C GLY A 173 4.00 15.11 -15.87
N ASP A 174 3.86 14.67 -17.12
CA ASP A 174 2.56 14.43 -17.79
C ASP A 174 2.51 13.08 -18.53
N ASP A 175 3.33 12.11 -18.13
CA ASP A 175 3.34 10.78 -18.75
C ASP A 175 2.23 9.84 -18.23
N GLY A 176 1.47 10.28 -17.22
CA GLY A 176 0.38 9.56 -16.59
C GLY A 176 0.80 8.45 -15.62
N GLY A 177 2.09 8.09 -15.57
CA GLY A 177 2.63 7.06 -14.70
C GLY A 177 2.85 7.55 -13.26
N ALA A 178 3.45 6.72 -12.42
CA ALA A 178 3.71 7.07 -11.01
C ALA A 178 5.15 6.86 -10.56
N ALA A 179 5.54 7.67 -9.58
CA ALA A 179 6.77 7.57 -8.81
C ALA A 179 6.53 6.88 -7.44
N TYR A 180 7.60 6.65 -6.67
CA TYR A 180 7.54 5.85 -5.43
C TYR A 180 6.85 6.60 -4.28
N TYR A 181 7.22 7.86 -4.07
CA TYR A 181 6.54 8.81 -3.20
C TYR A 181 6.60 10.20 -3.86
N PRO A 182 5.79 11.17 -3.42
CA PRO A 182 5.69 12.45 -4.12
C PRO A 182 7.06 13.14 -4.24
N GLY A 183 7.48 13.40 -5.47
CA GLY A 183 8.77 13.98 -5.79
C GLY A 183 9.96 13.02 -5.76
N ASN A 184 9.81 11.71 -5.52
CA ASN A 184 10.93 10.77 -5.53
C ASN A 184 10.67 9.52 -6.35
N SER A 185 11.68 9.15 -7.13
CA SER A 185 11.66 7.93 -7.92
C SER A 185 12.97 7.16 -7.84
N ALA A 186 12.87 5.86 -7.60
CA ALA A 186 13.97 4.91 -7.73
C ALA A 186 14.44 4.76 -9.19
N ALA A 187 13.64 5.18 -10.17
CA ALA A 187 14.02 5.21 -11.58
C ALA A 187 14.79 6.48 -11.98
N GLY A 188 15.10 7.36 -11.02
CA GLY A 188 15.81 8.61 -11.24
C GLY A 188 14.91 9.75 -11.71
N TYR A 189 15.53 10.77 -12.30
CA TYR A 189 14.88 12.06 -12.56
C TYR A 189 15.15 12.55 -13.98
N ILE A 190 14.27 13.44 -14.47
CA ILE A 190 14.51 14.28 -15.64
C ILE A 190 14.81 15.69 -15.15
N VAL A 191 15.97 16.22 -15.50
CA VAL A 191 16.33 17.62 -15.19
C VAL A 191 15.79 18.52 -16.30
N ARG A 192 15.03 19.54 -15.93
CA ARG A 192 14.46 20.53 -16.86
C ARG A 192 15.45 21.71 -17.06
N PRO A 193 15.32 22.47 -18.17
CA PRO A 193 16.17 23.64 -18.42
C PRO A 193 16.11 24.73 -17.33
N ASP A 194 15.00 24.81 -16.59
CA ASP A 194 14.80 25.74 -15.47
C ASP A 194 15.42 25.25 -14.14
N GLY A 195 16.12 24.11 -14.17
CA GLY A 195 16.77 23.49 -12.99
C GLY A 195 15.83 22.66 -12.11
N LYS A 196 14.53 22.60 -12.41
CA LYS A 196 13.59 21.71 -11.71
C LYS A 196 13.78 20.27 -12.15
N VAL A 197 13.29 19.34 -11.34
CA VAL A 197 13.32 17.91 -11.66
C VAL A 197 11.92 17.32 -11.76
N VAL A 198 11.80 16.27 -12.56
CA VAL A 198 10.62 15.41 -12.64
C VAL A 198 11.02 14.01 -12.21
N PRO A 199 10.41 13.42 -11.15
CA PRO A 199 10.66 12.03 -10.80
C PRO A 199 10.17 11.13 -11.94
N ARG A 200 10.99 10.20 -12.41
CA ARG A 200 10.60 9.31 -13.52
C ARG A 200 9.51 8.33 -13.08
N SER A 201 8.48 8.18 -13.90
CA SER A 201 7.53 7.07 -13.74
C SER A 201 8.20 5.73 -13.99
N TYR A 202 7.77 4.68 -13.30
CA TYR A 202 8.25 3.31 -13.57
C TYR A 202 7.17 2.25 -13.34
N GLY A 203 7.31 1.12 -14.06
CA GLY A 203 6.23 0.16 -14.27
C GLY A 203 5.56 -0.36 -13.01
N SER A 204 6.33 -0.69 -11.96
CA SER A 204 5.73 -1.21 -10.71
C SER A 204 4.92 -0.16 -9.95
N MET A 205 5.32 1.11 -9.96
CA MET A 205 4.53 2.18 -9.32
C MET A 205 3.36 2.63 -10.18
N THR A 206 3.51 2.60 -11.51
CA THR A 206 2.36 2.81 -12.40
C THR A 206 1.31 1.71 -12.22
N TYR A 207 1.71 0.44 -12.06
CA TYR A 207 0.79 -0.65 -11.71
C TYR A 207 0.13 -0.43 -10.35
N ALA A 208 0.91 -0.08 -9.32
CA ALA A 208 0.41 0.19 -7.99
C ALA A 208 -0.62 1.34 -7.99
N LEU A 209 -0.36 2.41 -8.73
CA LEU A 209 -1.27 3.54 -8.91
C LEU A 209 -2.59 3.09 -9.54
N LEU A 210 -2.53 2.38 -10.66
CA LEU A 210 -3.73 1.93 -11.37
C LEU A 210 -4.58 1.01 -10.50
N LYS A 211 -3.94 0.04 -9.83
CA LYS A 211 -4.58 -0.84 -8.86
C LYS A 211 -5.26 -0.03 -7.75
N ALA A 212 -4.56 0.93 -7.18
CA ALA A 212 -5.07 1.77 -6.11
C ALA A 212 -6.27 2.63 -6.54
N TYR A 213 -6.26 3.20 -7.75
CA TYR A 213 -7.40 3.93 -8.30
C TYR A 213 -8.63 3.05 -8.47
N THR A 214 -8.47 1.86 -9.05
CA THR A 214 -9.59 0.91 -9.18
C THR A 214 -10.18 0.53 -7.82
N LEU A 215 -9.33 0.32 -6.80
CA LEU A 215 -9.80 0.02 -5.44
C LEU A 215 -10.52 1.19 -4.77
N ALA A 216 -10.23 2.42 -5.19
CA ALA A 216 -10.79 3.66 -4.69
C ALA A 216 -11.93 4.25 -5.57
N GLY A 217 -12.40 3.51 -6.57
CA GLY A 217 -13.56 3.90 -7.39
C GLY A 217 -13.28 5.01 -8.42
N VAL A 218 -12.04 5.12 -8.91
CA VAL A 218 -11.62 6.02 -10.00
C VAL A 218 -11.33 5.20 -11.25
#